data_AF-A0A972PD71-F1
#
_entry.id   AF-A0A972PD71-F1
#
_cell.length_a   1.000
_cell.length_b   1.000
_cell.length_c   1.000
_cell.angle_alpha   90.00
_cell.angle_beta   90.00
_cell.angle_gamma   90.00
#
_symmetry.space_group_name_H-M   'P 1'
#
loop_
_entity.id
_entity.type
_entity.pdbx_description
1 polymer ?
#
loop_
_entity_poly.entity_id
_entity_poly.type
_entity_poly.pdbx_seq_one_letter_code
_entity_poly.pdbx_strand_id
1 'polypeptide(L)'
;MIKVIYHCYGGSHSSVTTAGIHLGILPRDRVPGARELLQVPHFDGDEPLTHGHFRLIGHDRAGNEVYVLGKRTLGRNVTLLLQKAAQIFGRDHALYPVDTTGPINLFMVLGGFLSRRLKMVALGRPLVILGTRLAYFRFVQLADQVEEELRKRVQERQNYQKCAFPRRIVFYLCPQDYRVVLLTAGFHLYPGAKDDFVLKWVFGQKQVTGEVGTLAHVGSRDTCDLYLAGAGRDPQVVARTLRELRNLLGIPEVDWCVVESQVRPSWFYRGLAHLFRFFGWVEGLRFFEKRVFRKTIAACRAEGARVQARLKEGVLD
;
A
#
# COMPACT_ATOMS: atom_id res chain seq x y z
N MET A 1 0.55 -22.42 2.67
CA MET A 1 -0.23 -21.53 3.55
C MET A 1 -0.55 -20.24 2.80
N ILE A 2 -1.69 -19.62 3.09
CA ILE A 2 -2.12 -18.33 2.51
C ILE A 2 -2.18 -17.31 3.65
N LYS A 3 -1.92 -16.04 3.34
CA LYS A 3 -2.03 -14.92 4.26
C LYS A 3 -3.27 -14.12 3.89
N VAL A 4 -4.33 -14.27 4.67
CA VAL A 4 -5.61 -13.60 4.48
C VAL A 4 -5.53 -12.24 5.17
N ILE A 5 -5.73 -11.14 4.43
CA ILE A 5 -5.55 -9.79 4.96
C ILE A 5 -6.87 -9.03 4.86
N TYR A 6 -7.59 -8.95 5.96
CA TYR A 6 -8.78 -8.10 6.05
C TYR A 6 -8.38 -6.65 6.29
N HIS A 7 -8.79 -5.73 5.43
CA HIS A 7 -8.41 -4.33 5.55
C HIS A 7 -9.61 -3.37 5.57
N CYS A 8 -9.46 -2.32 6.37
CA CYS A 8 -10.41 -1.21 6.44
C CYS A 8 -9.67 0.08 6.81
N TYR A 9 -10.39 1.16 7.11
CA TYR A 9 -9.77 2.46 7.41
C TYR A 9 -8.74 2.36 8.55
N GLY A 10 -9.18 2.03 9.77
CA GLY A 10 -8.32 2.00 10.96
C GLY A 10 -7.77 0.61 11.30
N GLY A 11 -8.29 -0.44 10.67
CA GLY A 11 -7.93 -1.82 11.00
C GLY A 11 -8.51 -2.31 12.33
N SER A 12 -9.51 -1.64 12.93
CA SER A 12 -9.97 -1.88 14.32
C SER A 12 -11.42 -2.33 14.48
N HIS A 13 -12.24 -2.30 13.42
CA HIS A 13 -13.68 -2.58 13.54
C HIS A 13 -14.14 -3.60 12.51
N SER A 14 -14.40 -3.19 11.27
CA SER A 14 -14.91 -4.10 10.23
C SER A 14 -13.92 -5.21 9.89
N SER A 15 -12.63 -4.89 9.69
CA SER A 15 -11.59 -5.89 9.41
C SER A 15 -11.41 -6.89 10.55
N VAL A 16 -11.43 -6.39 11.79
CA VAL A 16 -11.29 -7.21 13.00
C VAL A 16 -12.50 -8.10 13.19
N THR A 17 -13.70 -7.56 12.99
CA THR A 17 -14.96 -8.34 13.09
C THR A 17 -14.97 -9.46 12.06
N THR A 18 -14.68 -9.17 10.79
CA THR A 18 -14.64 -10.21 9.75
C THR A 18 -13.55 -11.26 10.02
N ALA A 19 -12.37 -10.85 10.48
CA ALA A 19 -11.31 -11.77 10.90
C ALA A 19 -11.74 -12.65 12.09
N GLY A 20 -12.41 -12.07 13.09
CA GLY A 20 -12.94 -12.81 14.24
C GLY A 20 -14.00 -13.83 13.85
N ILE A 21 -14.86 -13.51 12.88
CA ILE A 21 -15.84 -14.46 12.32
C ILE A 21 -15.11 -15.59 11.57
N HIS A 22 -14.20 -15.24 10.67
CA HIS A 22 -13.40 -16.21 9.90
C HIS A 22 -12.73 -17.23 10.83
N LEU A 23 -12.10 -16.75 11.90
CA LEU A 23 -11.40 -17.58 12.88
C LEU A 23 -12.33 -18.33 13.84
N GLY A 24 -13.65 -18.11 13.79
CA GLY A 24 -14.62 -18.72 14.70
C GLY A 24 -14.57 -18.17 16.13
N ILE A 25 -13.92 -17.02 16.35
CA ILE A 25 -13.97 -16.27 17.62
C ILE A 25 -15.38 -15.70 17.82
N LEU A 26 -16.03 -15.29 16.73
CA LEU A 26 -17.40 -14.79 16.73
C LEU A 26 -18.38 -15.79 16.04
N PRO A 27 -19.63 -15.87 16.52
CA PRO A 27 -20.62 -16.83 16.01
C PRO A 27 -21.13 -16.46 14.60
N ARG A 28 -21.40 -17.44 13.74
CA ARG A 28 -21.95 -17.18 12.40
C ARG A 28 -23.48 -17.15 12.36
N ASP A 29 -24.12 -17.83 13.31
CA ASP A 29 -25.56 -18.11 13.37
C ASP A 29 -26.38 -17.05 14.13
N ARG A 30 -25.73 -16.15 14.86
CA ARG A 30 -26.37 -15.08 15.63
C ARG A 30 -25.51 -13.82 15.72
N VAL A 31 -26.13 -12.71 16.11
CA VAL A 31 -25.41 -11.45 16.39
C VAL A 31 -24.74 -11.52 17.78
N PRO A 32 -23.42 -11.28 17.90
CA PRO A 32 -22.69 -11.34 19.17
C PRO A 32 -23.00 -10.16 20.07
N GLY A 33 -22.95 -10.40 21.38
CA GLY A 33 -23.00 -9.39 22.43
C GLY A 33 -21.82 -8.42 22.40
N ALA A 34 -21.95 -7.30 23.11
CA ALA A 34 -20.88 -6.31 23.24
C ALA A 34 -19.57 -6.91 23.79
N ARG A 35 -19.67 -7.79 24.80
CA ARG A 35 -18.51 -8.45 25.42
C ARG A 35 -17.78 -9.37 24.43
N GLU A 36 -18.51 -10.14 23.63
CA GLU A 36 -17.93 -11.02 22.61
C GLU A 36 -17.17 -10.21 21.54
N LEU A 37 -17.75 -9.09 21.07
CA LEU A 37 -17.06 -8.20 20.12
C LEU A 37 -15.77 -7.63 20.71
N LEU A 38 -15.78 -7.19 21.97
CA LEU A 38 -14.63 -6.61 22.64
C LEU A 38 -13.53 -7.65 22.97
N GLN A 39 -13.84 -8.95 22.92
CA GLN A 39 -12.87 -10.02 23.09
C GLN A 39 -12.09 -10.31 21.81
N VAL A 40 -12.55 -9.85 20.64
CA VAL A 40 -11.79 -10.05 19.40
C VAL A 40 -10.52 -9.17 19.45
N PRO A 41 -9.34 -9.73 19.19
CA PRO A 41 -8.08 -8.98 19.24
C PRO A 41 -8.14 -7.69 18.41
N HIS A 42 -7.74 -6.58 19.04
CA HIS A 42 -7.72 -5.22 18.46
C HIS A 42 -9.08 -4.58 18.16
N PHE A 43 -10.21 -5.17 18.56
CA PHE A 43 -11.52 -4.57 18.34
C PHE A 43 -11.72 -3.33 19.23
N ASP A 44 -11.75 -2.15 18.60
CA ASP A 44 -11.81 -0.84 19.28
C ASP A 44 -10.83 -0.69 20.47
N GLY A 45 -9.73 -1.46 20.46
CA GLY A 45 -8.76 -1.56 21.55
C GLY A 45 -7.93 -0.29 21.70
N ASP A 46 -7.36 -0.04 22.87
CA ASP A 46 -6.74 1.25 23.22
C ASP A 46 -5.41 1.54 22.49
N GLU A 47 -4.90 0.59 21.70
CA GLU A 47 -3.65 0.74 20.96
C GLU A 47 -3.73 1.87 19.92
N PRO A 48 -2.69 2.70 19.79
CA PRO A 48 -2.65 3.74 18.77
C PRO A 48 -2.98 3.20 17.37
N LEU A 49 -3.78 3.93 16.59
CA LEU A 49 -4.06 3.57 15.21
C LEU A 49 -2.79 3.64 14.35
N THR A 50 -2.11 2.51 14.19
CA THR A 50 -0.89 2.39 13.38
C THR A 50 -1.27 1.86 11.98
N HIS A 51 -1.52 2.80 11.08
CA HIS A 51 -1.83 2.46 9.68
C HIS A 51 -0.60 1.85 8.98
N GLY A 52 -0.85 0.99 8.00
CA GLY A 52 0.19 0.34 7.20
C GLY A 52 0.89 -0.85 7.84
N HIS A 53 0.46 -1.30 9.04
CA HIS A 53 0.96 -2.53 9.67
C HIS A 53 -0.04 -3.67 9.52
N PHE A 54 0.46 -4.88 9.28
CA PHE A 54 -0.33 -6.11 9.33
C PHE A 54 -0.29 -6.64 10.75
N ARG A 55 -1.46 -6.82 11.37
CA ARG A 55 -1.58 -7.39 12.72
C ARG A 55 -2.18 -8.77 12.62
N LEU A 56 -1.44 -9.78 13.09
CA LEU A 56 -1.92 -11.15 13.12
C LEU A 56 -3.05 -11.27 14.14
N ILE A 57 -4.19 -11.82 13.74
CA ILE A 57 -5.29 -12.16 14.64
C ILE A 57 -5.19 -13.64 15.06
N GLY A 58 -4.85 -14.53 14.12
CA GLY A 58 -4.74 -15.96 14.39
C GLY A 58 -4.54 -16.80 13.13
N HIS A 59 -4.71 -18.12 13.28
CA HIS A 59 -4.64 -19.08 12.18
C HIS A 59 -6.00 -19.75 12.00
N ASP A 60 -6.45 -19.89 10.76
CA ASP A 60 -7.69 -20.61 10.44
C ASP A 60 -7.51 -22.14 10.55
N ARG A 61 -8.59 -22.88 10.34
CA ARG A 61 -8.59 -24.36 10.40
C ARG A 61 -7.70 -25.02 9.33
N ALA A 62 -7.39 -24.32 8.26
CA ALA A 62 -6.51 -24.79 7.18
C ALA A 62 -5.04 -24.36 7.39
N GLY A 63 -4.73 -23.70 8.51
CA GLY A 63 -3.40 -23.19 8.83
C GLY A 63 -3.04 -21.90 8.07
N ASN A 64 -4.00 -21.22 7.46
CA ASN A 64 -3.77 -19.90 6.87
C ASN A 64 -3.66 -18.86 7.98
N GLU A 65 -2.76 -17.89 7.80
CA GLU A 65 -2.61 -16.78 8.74
C GLU A 65 -3.61 -15.67 8.40
N VAL A 66 -4.35 -15.20 9.41
CA VAL A 66 -5.37 -14.15 9.25
C VAL A 66 -4.89 -12.86 9.90
N TYR A 67 -4.71 -11.83 9.07
CA TYR A 67 -4.23 -10.51 9.45
C TYR A 67 -5.29 -9.43 9.27
N VAL A 68 -5.12 -8.32 10.00
CA VAL A 68 -5.83 -7.06 9.74
C VAL A 68 -4.88 -5.94 9.34
N LEU A 69 -5.33 -5.05 8.47
CA LEU A 69 -4.58 -3.88 8.00
C LEU A 69 -5.44 -2.60 8.04
N GLY A 70 -4.91 -1.56 8.69
CA GLY A 70 -5.45 -0.19 8.63
C GLY A 70 -4.91 0.58 7.42
N LYS A 71 -5.77 0.84 6.44
CA LYS A 71 -5.40 1.44 5.14
C LYS A 71 -5.65 2.94 5.03
N ARG A 72 -6.26 3.57 6.04
CA ARG A 72 -6.63 5.00 6.01
C ARG A 72 -7.45 5.31 4.75
N THR A 73 -7.03 6.31 3.98
CA THR A 73 -7.65 6.84 2.76
C THR A 73 -7.25 6.11 1.48
N LEU A 74 -6.49 5.02 1.56
CA LEU A 74 -6.03 4.26 0.39
C LEU A 74 -7.17 3.52 -0.35
N GLY A 75 -8.35 3.34 0.28
CA GLY A 75 -9.53 2.77 -0.36
C GLY A 75 -9.37 1.31 -0.82
N ARG A 76 -10.09 0.91 -1.88
CA ARG A 76 -9.99 -0.43 -2.49
C ARG A 76 -8.63 -0.68 -3.15
N ASN A 77 -7.92 0.39 -3.49
CA ASN A 77 -6.67 0.32 -4.23
C ASN A 77 -5.54 -0.36 -3.46
N VAL A 78 -5.65 -0.47 -2.12
CA VAL A 78 -4.68 -1.25 -1.34
C VAL A 78 -4.73 -2.74 -1.71
N THR A 79 -5.90 -3.30 -2.05
CA THR A 79 -6.00 -4.70 -2.53
C THR A 79 -5.14 -4.90 -3.77
N LEU A 80 -5.26 -3.99 -4.74
CA LEU A 80 -4.50 -4.02 -5.98
C LEU A 80 -3.00 -3.81 -5.73
N LEU A 81 -2.63 -2.90 -4.82
CA LEU A 81 -1.24 -2.67 -4.44
C LEU A 81 -0.60 -3.95 -3.88
N LEU A 82 -1.27 -4.60 -2.92
CA LEU A 82 -0.77 -5.83 -2.28
C LEU A 82 -0.65 -6.97 -3.29
N GLN A 83 -1.66 -7.18 -4.13
CA GLN A 83 -1.68 -8.23 -5.15
C GLN A 83 -0.58 -8.02 -6.20
N LYS A 84 -0.49 -6.83 -6.80
CA LYS A 84 0.51 -6.54 -7.83
C LYS A 84 1.93 -6.59 -7.26
N ALA A 85 2.15 -6.05 -6.06
CA ALA A 85 3.45 -6.12 -5.42
C ALA A 85 3.87 -7.58 -5.17
N ALA A 86 2.96 -8.41 -4.67
CA ALA A 86 3.21 -9.84 -4.51
C ALA A 86 3.46 -10.57 -5.84
N GLN A 87 2.71 -10.22 -6.89
CA GLN A 87 2.84 -10.80 -8.22
C GLN A 87 4.21 -10.53 -8.84
N ILE A 88 4.77 -9.33 -8.63
CA ILE A 88 6.14 -9.01 -9.09
C ILE A 88 7.17 -10.00 -8.53
N PHE A 89 6.94 -10.50 -7.31
CA PHE A 89 7.75 -11.56 -6.67
C PHE A 89 7.10 -12.95 -6.76
N GLY A 90 6.14 -13.17 -7.66
CA GLY A 90 5.44 -14.46 -7.84
C GLY A 90 4.88 -15.06 -6.54
N ARG A 91 4.52 -14.21 -5.59
CA ARG A 91 3.91 -14.56 -4.30
C ARG A 91 2.44 -14.16 -4.22
N ASP A 92 1.82 -13.83 -5.34
CA ASP A 92 0.39 -13.50 -5.45
C ASP A 92 -0.51 -14.60 -4.86
N HIS A 93 -0.16 -15.86 -5.10
CA HIS A 93 -0.86 -17.03 -4.55
C HIS A 93 -0.70 -17.19 -3.02
N ALA A 94 0.26 -16.50 -2.40
CA ALA A 94 0.50 -16.55 -0.96
C ALA A 94 -0.35 -15.52 -0.20
N LEU A 95 -1.08 -14.64 -0.90
CA LEU A 95 -1.81 -13.52 -0.32
C LEU A 95 -3.27 -13.48 -0.77
N TYR A 96 -4.15 -13.14 0.16
CA TYR A 96 -5.56 -12.92 -0.13
C TYR A 96 -6.08 -11.68 0.60
N PRO A 97 -5.88 -10.47 0.02
CA PRO A 97 -6.36 -9.23 0.60
C PRO A 97 -7.86 -9.02 0.37
N VAL A 98 -8.59 -8.64 1.43
CA VAL A 98 -10.05 -8.51 1.45
C VAL A 98 -10.46 -7.15 1.97
N ASP A 99 -11.22 -6.40 1.17
CA ASP A 99 -11.78 -5.12 1.61
C ASP A 99 -13.04 -5.32 2.44
N THR A 100 -13.04 -4.87 3.69
CA THR A 100 -14.19 -4.95 4.59
C THR A 100 -14.96 -3.64 4.71
N THR A 101 -14.73 -2.65 3.84
CA THR A 101 -15.44 -1.36 3.93
C THR A 101 -16.87 -1.39 3.40
N GLY A 102 -17.26 -2.40 2.61
CA GLY A 102 -18.61 -2.48 2.02
C GLY A 102 -19.76 -2.53 3.03
N PRO A 103 -19.66 -3.32 4.12
CA PRO A 103 -20.71 -3.39 5.15
C PRO A 103 -20.70 -2.26 6.18
N ILE A 104 -19.75 -1.32 6.13
CA ILE A 104 -19.65 -0.22 7.10
C ILE A 104 -20.86 0.71 7.02
N ASN A 105 -21.41 1.10 8.17
CA ASN A 105 -22.49 2.08 8.30
C ASN A 105 -22.06 3.32 9.10
N LEU A 106 -22.92 4.35 9.12
CA LEU A 106 -22.62 5.64 9.74
C LEU A 106 -22.31 5.53 11.24
N PHE A 107 -22.96 4.63 11.99
CA PHE A 107 -22.67 4.43 13.41
C PHE A 107 -21.25 3.93 13.64
N MET A 108 -20.74 3.05 12.77
CA MET A 108 -19.35 2.60 12.82
C MET A 108 -18.37 3.74 12.52
N VAL A 109 -18.69 4.60 11.54
CA VAL A 109 -17.86 5.75 11.18
C VAL A 109 -17.79 6.76 12.32
N LEU A 110 -18.94 7.19 12.83
CA LEU A 110 -19.03 8.15 13.94
C LEU A 110 -18.46 7.58 15.23
N GLY A 111 -18.83 6.35 15.58
CA GLY A 111 -18.33 5.66 16.76
C GLY A 111 -16.81 5.47 16.73
N GLY A 112 -16.26 5.04 15.59
CA GLY A 112 -14.83 4.90 15.38
C GLY A 112 -14.09 6.23 15.46
N PHE A 113 -14.66 7.31 14.92
CA PHE A 113 -14.09 8.66 15.04
C PHE A 113 -14.07 9.14 16.50
N LEU A 114 -15.19 9.04 17.20
CA LEU A 114 -15.29 9.43 18.62
C LEU A 114 -14.34 8.62 19.51
N SER A 115 -14.35 7.30 19.38
CA SER A 115 -13.54 6.40 20.20
C SER A 115 -12.06 6.52 19.88
N ARG A 116 -11.67 6.38 18.60
CA ARG A 116 -10.26 6.26 18.21
C ARG A 116 -9.56 7.58 17.96
N ARG A 117 -10.28 8.62 17.47
CA ARG A 117 -9.67 9.91 17.12
C ARG A 117 -9.79 10.92 18.25
N LEU A 118 -10.97 11.05 18.85
CA LEU A 118 -11.22 11.98 19.95
C LEU A 118 -10.97 11.37 21.34
N LYS A 119 -10.68 10.07 21.42
CA LYS A 119 -10.50 9.32 22.68
C LYS A 119 -11.75 9.37 23.60
N MET A 120 -12.92 9.66 23.05
CA MET A 120 -14.20 9.65 23.76
C MET A 120 -14.78 8.22 23.77
N VAL A 121 -14.03 7.28 24.34
CA VAL A 121 -14.32 5.84 24.29
C VAL A 121 -15.71 5.52 24.83
N ALA A 122 -16.12 6.15 25.93
CA ALA A 122 -17.42 5.94 26.56
C ALA A 122 -18.62 6.27 25.64
N LEU A 123 -18.44 7.18 24.66
CA LEU A 123 -19.48 7.53 23.69
C LEU A 123 -19.29 6.79 22.36
N GLY A 124 -18.04 6.69 21.89
CA GLY A 124 -17.73 6.10 20.59
C GLY A 124 -17.90 4.59 20.54
N ARG A 125 -17.49 3.87 21.60
CA ARG A 125 -17.51 2.41 21.63
C ARG A 125 -18.94 1.83 21.60
N PRO A 126 -19.92 2.33 22.37
CA PRO A 126 -21.30 1.89 22.23
C PRO A 126 -21.85 2.06 20.81
N LEU A 127 -21.55 3.20 20.16
CA LEU A 127 -21.97 3.45 18.78
C LEU A 127 -21.32 2.49 17.79
N VAL A 128 -20.02 2.21 17.94
CA VAL A 128 -19.32 1.27 17.06
C VAL A 128 -19.83 -0.16 17.23
N ILE A 129 -20.15 -0.56 18.47
CA ILE A 129 -20.73 -1.87 18.78
C ILE A 129 -22.12 -1.98 18.14
N LEU A 130 -22.97 -0.96 18.30
CA LEU A 130 -24.29 -0.92 17.67
C LEU A 130 -24.17 -1.02 16.14
N GLY A 131 -23.31 -0.22 15.53
CA GLY A 131 -23.06 -0.25 14.09
C GLY A 131 -22.54 -1.61 13.61
N THR A 132 -21.63 -2.23 14.36
CA THR A 132 -21.09 -3.56 14.04
C THR A 132 -22.17 -4.63 14.10
N ARG A 133 -23.03 -4.59 15.13
CA ARG A 133 -24.16 -5.51 15.30
C ARG A 133 -25.19 -5.38 14.17
N LEU A 134 -25.49 -4.15 13.74
CA LEU A 134 -26.41 -3.90 12.62
C LEU A 134 -25.89 -4.46 11.28
N ALA A 135 -24.57 -4.41 11.06
CA ALA A 135 -23.94 -4.92 9.83
C ALA A 135 -23.50 -6.40 9.94
N TYR A 136 -23.77 -7.06 11.06
CA TYR A 136 -23.06 -8.28 11.45
C TYR A 136 -23.15 -9.42 10.42
N PHE A 137 -24.37 -9.76 9.98
CA PHE A 137 -24.56 -10.83 9.00
C PHE A 137 -23.94 -10.53 7.63
N ARG A 138 -23.73 -9.26 7.27
CA ARG A 138 -22.97 -8.90 6.07
C ARG A 138 -21.48 -9.19 6.22
N PHE A 139 -20.94 -9.09 7.45
CA PHE A 139 -19.57 -9.54 7.74
C PHE A 139 -19.47 -11.07 7.75
N VAL A 140 -20.51 -11.78 8.21
CA VAL A 140 -20.58 -13.25 8.12
C VAL A 140 -20.54 -13.70 6.66
N GLN A 141 -21.42 -13.13 5.82
CA GLN A 141 -21.43 -13.39 4.37
C GLN A 141 -20.06 -13.15 3.72
N LEU A 142 -19.39 -12.05 4.08
CA LEU A 142 -18.05 -11.76 3.56
C LEU A 142 -17.02 -12.79 4.03
N ALA A 143 -17.05 -13.22 5.29
CA ALA A 143 -16.13 -14.25 5.79
C ALA A 143 -16.35 -15.60 5.08
N ASP A 144 -17.61 -16.00 4.90
CA ASP A 144 -17.97 -17.26 4.24
C ASP A 144 -17.57 -17.26 2.75
N GLN A 145 -17.78 -16.14 2.04
CA GLN A 145 -17.30 -15.97 0.65
C GLN A 145 -15.78 -16.12 0.54
N VAL A 146 -15.05 -15.55 1.49
CA VAL A 146 -13.58 -15.64 1.53
C VAL A 146 -13.15 -17.08 1.76
N GLU A 147 -13.77 -17.80 2.70
CA GLU A 147 -13.45 -19.21 2.93
C GLU A 147 -13.73 -20.08 1.71
N GLU A 148 -14.86 -19.86 1.02
CA GLU A 148 -15.19 -20.61 -0.19
C GLU A 148 -14.15 -20.37 -1.30
N GLU A 149 -13.76 -19.12 -1.52
CA GLU A 149 -12.75 -18.75 -2.51
C GLU A 149 -11.36 -19.32 -2.15
N LEU A 150 -10.99 -19.33 -0.88
CA LEU A 150 -9.74 -19.94 -0.42
C LEU A 150 -9.74 -21.46 -0.66
N ARG A 151 -10.87 -22.15 -0.44
CA ARG A 151 -11.00 -23.59 -0.74
C ARG A 151 -10.79 -23.87 -2.23
N LYS A 152 -11.38 -23.07 -3.12
CA LYS A 152 -11.20 -23.17 -4.58
C LYS A 152 -9.72 -23.01 -4.97
N ARG A 153 -9.06 -21.97 -4.47
CA ARG A 153 -7.63 -21.71 -4.73
C ARG A 153 -6.69 -22.82 -4.26
N VAL A 154 -7.01 -23.48 -3.15
CA VAL A 154 -6.23 -24.62 -2.67
C VAL A 154 -6.32 -25.80 -3.64
N GLN A 155 -7.49 -26.03 -4.26
CA GLN A 155 -7.69 -27.08 -5.25
C GLN A 155 -6.90 -26.81 -6.55
N GLU A 156 -6.78 -25.55 -6.95
CA GLU A 156 -6.05 -25.12 -8.16
C GLU A 156 -4.51 -25.11 -8.00
N ARG A 157 -3.99 -25.36 -6.79
CA ARG A 157 -2.59 -25.12 -6.43
C ARG A 157 -1.56 -26.11 -7.02
N GLN A 158 -1.97 -27.01 -7.90
CA GLN A 158 -1.13 -28.11 -8.39
C GLN A 158 -0.12 -27.73 -9.49
N ASN A 159 -0.21 -26.53 -10.08
CA ASN A 159 0.65 -26.10 -11.21
C ASN A 159 1.57 -24.89 -10.93
N TYR A 160 1.80 -24.55 -9.66
CA TYR A 160 2.62 -23.36 -9.35
C TYR A 160 4.12 -23.64 -9.47
N GLN A 161 4.70 -23.12 -10.54
CA GLN A 161 6.15 -23.13 -10.72
C GLN A 161 6.80 -22.06 -9.85
N LYS A 162 7.79 -22.49 -9.06
CA LYS A 162 8.59 -21.61 -8.20
C LYS A 162 9.48 -20.74 -9.09
N CYS A 163 9.09 -19.49 -9.33
CA CYS A 163 9.95 -18.55 -10.04
C CYS A 163 11.14 -18.17 -9.13
N ALA A 164 12.36 -18.44 -9.59
CA ALA A 164 13.54 -17.81 -9.04
C ALA A 164 13.55 -16.35 -9.52
N PHE A 165 13.76 -15.40 -8.60
CA PHE A 165 13.86 -13.97 -8.94
C PHE A 165 15.34 -13.60 -9.01
N PRO A 166 15.91 -13.43 -10.22
CA PRO A 166 17.32 -13.09 -10.34
C PRO A 166 17.60 -11.59 -10.14
N ARG A 167 16.57 -10.73 -9.99
CA ARG A 167 16.71 -9.26 -10.01
C ARG A 167 16.09 -8.61 -8.78
N ARG A 168 16.81 -7.63 -8.23
CA ARG A 168 16.37 -6.77 -7.11
C ARG A 168 15.31 -5.81 -7.61
N ILE A 169 14.26 -5.60 -6.85
CA ILE A 169 13.18 -4.69 -7.22
C ILE A 169 13.22 -3.45 -6.34
N VAL A 170 13.17 -2.29 -6.99
CA VAL A 170 13.23 -0.98 -6.34
C VAL A 170 11.93 -0.23 -6.61
N PHE A 171 11.10 -0.09 -5.57
CA PHE A 171 9.87 0.69 -5.62
C PHE A 171 10.13 2.15 -5.27
N TYR A 172 10.07 3.02 -6.26
CA TYR A 172 10.01 4.46 -6.06
C TYR A 172 8.58 4.87 -5.70
N LEU A 173 8.36 5.35 -4.48
CA LEU A 173 7.03 5.81 -4.07
C LEU A 173 6.72 7.14 -4.71
N CYS A 174 5.60 7.20 -5.41
CA CYS A 174 5.19 8.40 -6.08
C CYS A 174 3.88 8.97 -5.55
N PRO A 175 3.93 10.12 -4.85
CA PRO A 175 2.72 10.81 -4.42
C PRO A 175 1.96 11.37 -5.63
N GLN A 176 0.74 11.87 -5.38
CA GLN A 176 -0.18 12.37 -6.42
C GLN A 176 0.41 13.52 -7.29
N ASP A 177 1.46 14.22 -6.82
CA ASP A 177 2.19 15.28 -7.53
C ASP A 177 3.52 14.76 -8.15
N TYR A 178 3.44 14.30 -9.40
CA TYR A 178 4.13 13.09 -9.87
C TYR A 178 5.49 13.25 -10.61
N ARG A 179 6.17 14.41 -10.67
CA ARG A 179 7.33 14.57 -11.60
C ARG A 179 8.74 14.45 -11.00
N VAL A 180 8.90 14.76 -9.71
CA VAL A 180 10.22 14.74 -9.05
C VAL A 180 10.73 13.31 -8.87
N VAL A 181 9.85 12.39 -8.48
CA VAL A 181 10.22 10.99 -8.25
C VAL A 181 10.63 10.31 -9.55
N LEU A 182 9.95 10.63 -10.66
CA LEU A 182 10.34 10.18 -12.00
C LEU A 182 11.73 10.67 -12.39
N LEU A 183 12.05 11.94 -12.09
CA LEU A 183 13.39 12.47 -12.33
C LEU A 183 14.44 11.71 -11.53
N THR A 184 14.19 11.46 -10.24
CA THR A 184 15.09 10.66 -9.39
C THR A 184 15.27 9.24 -9.95
N ALA A 185 14.19 8.56 -10.34
CA ALA A 185 14.25 7.24 -10.96
C ALA A 185 14.99 7.24 -12.31
N GLY A 186 14.79 8.28 -13.12
CA GLY A 186 15.51 8.45 -14.39
C GLY A 186 17.02 8.66 -14.19
N PHE A 187 17.43 9.46 -13.21
CA PHE A 187 18.85 9.60 -12.86
C PHE A 187 19.46 8.33 -12.25
N HIS A 188 18.64 7.49 -11.60
CA HIS A 188 19.06 6.14 -11.22
C HIS A 188 19.27 5.25 -12.46
N LEU A 189 18.34 5.23 -13.42
CA LEU A 189 18.50 4.41 -14.63
C LEU A 189 19.66 4.88 -15.52
N TYR A 190 19.95 6.18 -15.56
CA TYR A 190 20.91 6.75 -16.50
C TYR A 190 21.90 7.71 -15.81
N PRO A 191 22.79 7.24 -14.92
CA PRO A 191 23.78 8.09 -14.29
C PRO A 191 24.73 8.64 -15.35
N GLY A 192 25.13 9.90 -15.17
CA GLY A 192 25.97 10.59 -16.15
C GLY A 192 25.22 11.07 -17.40
N ALA A 193 23.95 10.72 -17.60
CA ALA A 193 23.16 11.28 -18.68
C ALA A 193 22.99 12.80 -18.52
N LYS A 194 22.89 13.49 -19.66
CA LYS A 194 22.55 14.91 -19.71
C LYS A 194 21.12 15.11 -19.22
N ASP A 195 20.86 16.23 -18.53
CA ASP A 195 19.54 16.55 -17.98
C ASP A 195 18.42 16.47 -19.04
N ASP A 196 18.70 16.89 -20.27
CA ASP A 196 17.73 16.87 -21.38
C ASP A 196 17.25 15.46 -21.74
N PHE A 197 18.16 14.49 -21.67
CA PHE A 197 17.82 13.11 -21.97
C PHE A 197 16.86 12.56 -20.91
N VAL A 198 17.18 12.77 -19.64
CA VAL A 198 16.35 12.29 -18.51
C VAL A 198 15.00 13.00 -18.51
N LEU A 199 14.97 14.32 -18.74
CA LEU A 199 13.73 15.08 -18.90
C LEU A 199 12.87 14.52 -20.02
N LYS A 200 13.44 14.29 -21.22
CA LYS A 200 12.70 13.70 -22.34
C LYS A 200 12.14 12.31 -22.00
N TRP A 201 12.93 11.49 -21.30
CA TRP A 201 12.49 10.18 -20.83
C TRP A 201 11.30 10.30 -19.85
N VAL A 202 11.36 11.21 -18.87
CA VAL A 202 10.27 11.50 -17.91
C VAL A 202 8.98 11.86 -18.63
N PHE A 203 9.03 12.69 -19.67
CA PHE A 203 7.83 13.07 -20.45
C PHE A 203 7.31 11.97 -21.36
N GLY A 204 8.14 10.98 -21.68
CA GLY A 204 7.70 9.76 -22.36
C GLY A 204 6.86 8.82 -21.48
N GLN A 205 6.93 8.94 -20.15
CA GLN A 205 6.25 8.04 -19.21
C GLN A 205 4.77 8.41 -19.02
N LYS A 206 3.93 8.05 -20.00
CA LYS A 206 2.48 8.37 -20.01
C LYS A 206 1.62 7.54 -19.05
N GLN A 207 2.12 6.43 -18.52
CA GLN A 207 1.30 5.42 -17.82
C GLN A 207 1.25 5.57 -16.29
N VAL A 208 1.89 6.57 -15.70
CA VAL A 208 2.06 6.59 -14.25
C VAL A 208 1.32 7.76 -13.61
N THR A 209 0.33 7.45 -12.79
CA THR A 209 -0.69 8.39 -12.31
C THR A 209 -0.52 8.84 -10.86
N GLY A 210 0.47 8.28 -10.13
CA GLY A 210 0.66 8.51 -8.68
C GLY A 210 -0.48 7.96 -7.80
N GLU A 211 -1.52 7.39 -8.41
CA GLU A 211 -2.66 6.81 -7.73
C GLU A 211 -2.27 5.50 -7.04
N VAL A 212 -2.80 5.31 -5.84
CA VAL A 212 -2.59 4.07 -5.07
C VAL A 212 -3.04 2.88 -5.92
N GLY A 213 -2.28 1.78 -5.90
CA GLY A 213 -2.54 0.58 -6.71
C GLY A 213 -1.96 0.61 -8.13
N THR A 214 -1.39 1.76 -8.54
CA THR A 214 -0.55 1.84 -9.73
C THR A 214 0.84 1.33 -9.38
N LEU A 215 1.28 0.29 -10.10
CA LEU A 215 2.64 -0.24 -10.06
C LEU A 215 3.11 -0.37 -11.50
N ALA A 216 4.07 0.46 -11.89
CA ALA A 216 4.55 0.55 -13.26
C ALA A 216 6.05 0.29 -13.32
N HIS A 217 6.46 -0.69 -14.11
CA HIS A 217 7.87 -0.88 -14.45
C HIS A 217 8.33 0.30 -15.31
N VAL A 218 9.44 0.93 -14.94
CA VAL A 218 9.96 2.10 -15.66
C VAL A 218 11.31 1.86 -16.30
N GLY A 219 12.02 0.83 -15.88
CA GLY A 219 13.26 0.43 -16.51
C GLY A 219 14.04 -0.57 -15.68
N SER A 220 15.06 -1.13 -16.31
CA SER A 220 15.93 -2.13 -15.71
C SER A 220 17.37 -1.68 -15.87
N ARG A 221 18.19 -1.93 -14.86
CA ARG A 221 19.62 -1.67 -14.91
C ARG A 221 20.41 -2.62 -14.04
N ASP A 222 21.53 -3.12 -14.54
CA ASP A 222 22.38 -4.09 -13.86
C ASP A 222 21.55 -5.32 -13.44
N THR A 223 21.45 -5.60 -12.14
CA THR A 223 20.60 -6.65 -11.55
C THR A 223 19.33 -6.09 -10.90
N CYS A 224 18.96 -4.83 -11.18
CA CYS A 224 17.83 -4.15 -10.57
C CYS A 224 16.73 -3.84 -11.59
N ASP A 225 15.47 -3.92 -11.15
CA ASP A 225 14.29 -3.46 -11.87
C ASP A 225 13.60 -2.37 -11.06
N LEU A 226 13.31 -1.25 -11.72
CA LEU A 226 12.72 -0.07 -11.09
C LEU A 226 11.24 -0.02 -11.40
N TYR A 227 10.46 0.10 -10.33
CA TYR A 227 9.01 0.26 -10.38
C TYR A 227 8.62 1.58 -9.72
N LEU A 228 7.61 2.23 -10.26
CA LEU A 228 6.93 3.33 -9.61
C LEU A 228 5.67 2.83 -8.95
N ALA A 229 5.59 3.04 -7.64
CA ALA A 229 4.44 2.69 -6.83
C ALA A 229 3.66 3.96 -6.50
N GLY A 230 2.46 4.08 -7.05
CA GLY A 230 1.58 5.19 -6.72
C GLY A 230 1.20 5.17 -5.25
N ALA A 231 1.39 6.31 -4.60
CA ALA A 231 1.35 6.45 -3.15
C ALA A 231 0.22 7.40 -2.68
N GLY A 232 -0.48 8.04 -3.63
CA GLY A 232 -1.61 8.92 -3.36
C GLY A 232 -1.26 10.05 -2.41
N ARG A 233 -2.14 10.28 -1.42
CA ARG A 233 -2.01 11.34 -0.39
C ARG A 233 -1.30 10.88 0.88
N ASP A 234 -1.08 9.57 1.05
CA ASP A 234 -0.52 8.99 2.27
C ASP A 234 0.71 8.11 1.95
N PRO A 235 1.78 8.69 1.37
CA PRO A 235 2.94 7.92 0.91
C PRO A 235 3.64 7.14 2.02
N GLN A 236 3.63 7.66 3.25
CA GLN A 236 4.18 6.97 4.41
C GLN A 236 3.43 5.67 4.74
N VAL A 237 2.10 5.67 4.58
CA VAL A 237 1.28 4.46 4.82
C VAL A 237 1.59 3.42 3.76
N VAL A 238 1.71 3.83 2.49
CA VAL A 238 2.09 2.95 1.38
C VAL A 238 3.50 2.39 1.57
N ALA A 239 4.47 3.24 1.94
CA ALA A 239 5.85 2.84 2.22
C ALA A 239 5.90 1.71 3.24
N ARG A 240 5.27 1.95 4.39
CA ARG A 240 5.19 1.02 5.49
C ARG A 240 4.46 -0.27 5.11
N THR A 241 3.34 -0.15 4.39
CA THR A 241 2.59 -1.31 3.90
C THR A 241 3.46 -2.20 3.02
N LEU A 242 4.25 -1.63 2.11
CA LEU A 242 5.14 -2.41 1.23
C LEU A 242 6.32 -3.04 2.00
N ARG A 243 6.92 -2.33 2.96
CA ARG A 243 7.99 -2.87 3.82
C ARG A 243 7.50 -4.02 4.70
N GLU A 244 6.33 -3.88 5.29
CA GLU A 244 5.73 -4.93 6.10
C GLU A 244 5.28 -6.11 5.23
N LEU A 245 4.77 -5.85 4.02
CA LEU A 245 4.42 -6.88 3.05
C LEU A 245 5.65 -7.71 2.64
N ARG A 246 6.79 -7.05 2.40
CA ARG A 246 8.09 -7.72 2.16
C ARG A 246 8.42 -8.71 3.27
N ASN A 247 8.36 -8.26 4.53
CA ASN A 247 8.65 -9.11 5.69
C ASN A 247 7.67 -10.28 5.78
N LEU A 248 6.38 -9.99 5.59
CA LEU A 248 5.30 -10.95 5.62
C LEU A 248 5.42 -12.01 4.52
N LEU A 249 6.00 -11.67 3.36
CA LEU A 249 6.30 -12.59 2.26
C LEU A 249 7.66 -13.31 2.40
N GLY A 250 8.46 -12.98 3.41
CA GLY A 250 9.80 -13.53 3.61
C GLY A 250 10.78 -13.13 2.52
N ILE A 251 10.60 -11.94 1.92
CA ILE A 251 11.47 -11.42 0.87
C ILE A 251 12.62 -10.65 1.53
N PRO A 252 13.90 -10.92 1.19
CA PRO A 252 15.02 -10.19 1.74
C PRO A 252 14.96 -8.69 1.42
N GLU A 253 15.43 -7.86 2.35
CA GLU A 253 15.48 -6.40 2.18
C GLU A 253 16.27 -5.96 0.95
N VAL A 254 17.34 -6.69 0.62
CA VAL A 254 18.18 -6.44 -0.55
C VAL A 254 17.47 -6.70 -1.88
N ASP A 255 16.39 -7.49 -1.88
CA ASP A 255 15.64 -7.86 -3.07
C ASP A 255 14.36 -7.03 -3.25
N TRP A 256 13.85 -6.42 -2.17
CA TRP A 256 12.70 -5.50 -2.18
C TRP A 256 13.04 -4.21 -1.44
N CYS A 257 13.35 -3.18 -2.23
CA CYS A 257 13.71 -1.87 -1.71
C CYS A 257 12.58 -0.87 -1.94
N VAL A 258 12.24 -0.06 -0.92
CA VAL A 258 11.23 0.99 -1.01
C VAL A 258 11.91 2.34 -0.86
N VAL A 259 11.88 3.15 -1.91
CA VAL A 259 12.53 4.46 -1.98
C VAL A 259 11.50 5.57 -1.80
N GLU A 260 11.59 6.27 -0.67
CA GLU A 260 10.86 7.51 -0.40
C GLU A 260 11.72 8.68 -0.86
N SER A 261 11.23 9.48 -1.84
CA SER A 261 11.99 10.66 -2.26
C SER A 261 11.97 11.73 -1.16
N GLN A 262 13.16 12.19 -0.79
CA GLN A 262 13.42 13.29 0.14
C GLN A 262 13.39 14.65 -0.57
N VAL A 263 13.40 14.66 -1.91
CA VAL A 263 13.39 15.89 -2.70
C VAL A 263 11.99 16.50 -2.67
N ARG A 264 11.84 17.61 -1.93
CA ARG A 264 10.61 18.39 -1.90
C ARG A 264 10.63 19.45 -3.01
N PRO A 265 9.73 19.39 -4.01
CA PRO A 265 9.64 20.43 -5.02
C PRO A 265 9.24 21.77 -4.38
N SER A 266 9.81 22.86 -4.89
CA SER A 266 9.34 24.20 -4.54
C SER A 266 7.86 24.37 -4.90
N TRP A 267 7.15 25.25 -4.18
CA TRP A 267 5.74 25.55 -4.49
C TRP A 267 5.55 26.00 -5.95
N PHE A 268 6.54 26.72 -6.50
CA PHE A 268 6.60 27.13 -7.89
C PHE A 268 6.65 25.94 -8.87
N TYR A 269 7.42 24.88 -8.57
CA TYR A 269 7.46 23.65 -9.38
C TYR A 269 6.09 22.95 -9.43
N ARG A 270 5.37 22.90 -8.30
CA ARG A 270 4.03 22.31 -8.24
C ARG A 270 3.03 23.09 -9.10
N GLY A 271 3.06 24.43 -9.03
CA GLY A 271 2.24 25.30 -9.87
C GLY A 271 2.53 25.16 -11.36
N LEU A 272 3.81 25.17 -11.75
CA LEU A 272 4.20 25.01 -13.15
C LEU A 272 3.86 23.61 -13.69
N ALA A 273 4.09 22.54 -12.90
CA ALA A 273 3.76 21.17 -13.29
C ALA A 273 2.27 20.98 -13.61
N HIS A 274 1.39 21.70 -12.89
CA HIS A 274 -0.05 21.69 -13.13
C HIS A 274 -0.41 22.40 -14.46
N LEU A 275 0.21 23.54 -14.74
CA LEU A 275 0.08 24.27 -16.01
C LEU A 275 0.57 23.43 -17.22
N PHE A 276 1.70 22.74 -17.06
CA PHE A 276 2.26 21.86 -18.09
C PHE A 276 1.40 20.62 -18.38
N ARG A 277 0.49 20.24 -17.49
CA ARG A 277 -0.45 19.13 -17.74
C ARG A 277 -1.50 19.50 -18.79
N PHE A 278 -1.80 20.80 -18.95
CA PHE A 278 -2.82 21.32 -19.85
C PHE A 278 -2.29 21.77 -21.20
N PHE A 279 -1.12 22.41 -21.26
CA PHE A 279 -0.68 23.10 -22.48
C PHE A 279 0.12 22.26 -23.48
N GLY A 280 0.51 21.04 -23.14
CA GLY A 280 1.43 20.27 -23.98
C GLY A 280 2.83 20.90 -24.03
N TRP A 281 3.83 20.10 -24.38
CA TRP A 281 5.23 20.44 -24.20
C TRP A 281 5.78 21.26 -25.38
N VAL A 282 5.90 22.59 -25.24
CA VAL A 282 6.54 23.44 -26.26
C VAL A 282 8.03 23.59 -25.97
N GLU A 283 8.89 23.46 -26.99
CA GLU A 283 10.35 23.48 -26.85
C GLU A 283 10.91 24.74 -26.15
N GLY A 284 10.21 25.87 -26.24
CA GLY A 284 10.61 27.15 -25.61
C GLY A 284 10.62 27.14 -24.07
N LEU A 285 9.86 26.24 -23.42
CA LEU A 285 9.85 26.14 -21.95
C LEU A 285 11.08 25.40 -21.38
N ARG A 286 11.86 24.68 -22.21
CA ARG A 286 13.06 23.93 -21.79
C ARG A 286 14.14 24.81 -21.15
N PHE A 287 14.34 26.03 -21.66
CA PHE A 287 15.38 26.92 -21.16
C PHE A 287 15.00 27.57 -19.82
N PHE A 288 13.74 27.97 -19.69
CA PHE A 288 13.19 28.51 -18.44
C PHE A 288 13.18 27.45 -17.34
N GLU A 289 12.84 26.22 -17.70
CA GLU A 289 12.82 25.06 -16.81
C GLU A 289 14.22 24.73 -16.24
N LYS A 290 15.27 24.65 -17.07
CA LYS A 290 16.63 24.40 -16.59
C LYS A 290 17.14 25.46 -15.61
N ARG A 291 16.75 26.72 -15.76
CA ARG A 291 17.24 27.80 -14.89
C ARG A 291 16.47 27.84 -13.57
N VAL A 292 15.16 27.67 -13.63
CA VAL A 292 14.28 27.68 -12.44
C VAL A 292 14.39 26.38 -11.63
N PHE A 293 14.60 25.24 -12.29
CA PHE A 293 14.57 23.92 -11.64
C PHE A 293 15.93 23.23 -11.54
N ARG A 294 17.02 23.96 -11.84
CA ARG A 294 18.40 23.49 -11.72
C ARG A 294 18.69 22.86 -10.35
N LYS A 295 18.20 23.49 -9.28
CA LYS A 295 18.36 22.98 -7.90
C LYS A 295 17.62 21.66 -7.67
N THR A 296 16.37 21.55 -8.14
CA THR A 296 15.59 20.31 -8.02
C THR A 296 16.20 19.17 -8.83
N ILE A 297 16.64 19.44 -10.06
CA ILE A 297 17.29 18.46 -10.93
C ILE A 297 18.59 17.96 -10.31
N ALA A 298 19.43 18.87 -9.79
CA ALA A 298 20.65 18.50 -9.09
C ALA A 298 20.37 17.66 -7.84
N ALA A 299 19.31 17.99 -7.08
CA ALA A 299 18.90 17.22 -5.91
C ALA A 299 18.40 15.81 -6.29
N CYS A 300 17.57 15.68 -7.32
CA CYS A 300 17.13 14.37 -7.86
C CYS A 300 18.31 13.52 -8.34
N ARG A 301 19.30 14.15 -9.01
CA ARG A 301 20.51 13.47 -9.48
C ARG A 301 21.34 12.93 -8.30
N ALA A 302 21.57 13.77 -7.29
CA ALA A 302 22.29 13.37 -6.08
C ALA A 302 21.54 12.27 -5.32
N GLU A 303 20.20 12.36 -5.23
CA GLU A 303 19.36 11.34 -4.60
C GLU A 303 19.42 10.01 -5.37
N GLY A 304 19.31 10.03 -6.70
CA GLY A 304 19.44 8.84 -7.54
C GLY A 304 20.79 8.13 -7.36
N ALA A 305 21.88 8.89 -7.32
CA ALA A 305 23.22 8.37 -7.04
C ALA A 305 23.33 7.79 -5.62
N ARG A 306 22.74 8.44 -4.61
CA ARG A 306 22.71 7.95 -3.23
C ARG A 306 21.95 6.64 -3.10
N VAL A 307 20.81 6.50 -3.76
CA VAL A 307 20.03 5.25 -3.77
C VAL A 307 20.83 4.11 -4.41
N GLN A 308 21.53 4.38 -5.52
CA GLN A 308 22.42 3.40 -6.14
C GLN A 308 23.56 2.96 -5.21
N ALA A 309 24.21 3.91 -4.51
CA ALA A 309 25.26 3.59 -3.57
C ALA A 309 24.74 2.68 -2.44
N ARG A 310 23.58 3.03 -1.86
CA ARG A 310 22.92 2.22 -0.83
C ARG A 310 22.51 0.83 -1.31
N LEU A 311 22.07 0.69 -2.56
CA LEU A 311 21.78 -0.61 -3.20
C LEU A 311 23.03 -1.50 -3.31
N LYS A 312 24.20 -0.90 -3.55
CA LYS A 312 25.46 -1.64 -3.59
C LYS A 312 25.93 -2.03 -2.19
N GLU A 313 25.70 -1.16 -1.20
CA GLU A 313 26.06 -1.38 0.20
C GLU A 313 25.08 -2.31 0.93
N GLY A 314 23.85 -2.47 0.42
CA GLY A 314 22.81 -3.31 1.02
C GLY A 314 22.07 -2.66 2.21
N VAL A 315 22.02 -1.33 2.28
CA VAL A 315 21.57 -0.56 3.47
C VAL A 315 20.41 0.39 3.13
N LEU A 316 19.26 -0.11 2.67
CA LEU A 316 18.23 0.74 2.08
C LEU A 316 17.11 1.22 2.98
N ASP A 317 16.90 0.65 4.16
CA ASP A 317 16.01 1.23 5.17
C ASP A 317 16.73 2.20 6.13
#